data_AF-A0A6I4SN80-F1
#
_entry.id   AF-A0A6I4SN80-F1
#
_cell.length_a   1.000
_cell.length_b   1.000
_cell.length_c   1.000
_cell.angle_alpha   90.00
_cell.angle_beta   90.00
_cell.angle_gamma   90.00
#
_symmetry.space_group_name_H-M   'P 1'
#
loop_
_entity.id
_entity.type
_entity.pdbx_description
1 polymer ?
#
loop_
_entity_poly.entity_id
_entity_poly.type
_entity_poly.pdbx_seq_one_letter_code
_entity_poly.pdbx_strand_id
1 'polypeptide(L)'
;MKFSAKTLTAMKALTTACIALGLTLPQPVFAQDVDFGDDSSEWAIDGECDDPRFTGPGMTTTPLLDSDIRADATDCKTAFDQGRIELKSGSSTRDSSRIAWGDDNGEWANDGECDDMRFEGPGMTTTPLLVEDVKHDASDCRSAYEAGKLELRSS
;
A
#
# COMPACT_ATOMS: atom_id res chain seq x y z
N MET A 1 -58.16 -32.67 31.38
CA MET A 1 -57.86 -32.18 30.01
C MET A 1 -56.51 -32.78 29.61
N LYS A 2 -56.22 -33.41 28.48
CA LYS A 2 -56.91 -33.79 27.23
C LYS A 2 -56.09 -34.97 26.62
N PHE A 3 -56.75 -35.69 25.70
CA PHE A 3 -56.49 -36.98 25.04
C PHE A 3 -55.17 -37.21 24.25
N SER A 4 -55.01 -38.50 23.89
CA SER A 4 -54.63 -39.04 22.55
C SER A 4 -53.15 -39.26 22.28
N ALA A 5 -52.74 -40.19 21.42
CA ALA A 5 -53.32 -41.40 20.84
C ALA A 5 -52.19 -42.07 20.02
N LYS A 6 -52.37 -43.36 19.75
CA LYS A 6 -51.43 -44.24 19.08
C LYS A 6 -51.32 -43.96 17.55
N THR A 7 -50.20 -44.44 17.01
CA THR A 7 -50.02 -45.12 15.69
C THR A 7 -49.62 -44.30 14.44
N LEU A 8 -48.50 -44.75 13.86
CA LEU A 8 -48.01 -44.78 12.46
C LEU A 8 -48.59 -43.79 11.44
N THR A 9 -47.71 -43.17 10.65
CA THR A 9 -47.61 -43.35 9.18
C THR A 9 -46.47 -42.49 8.63
N ALA A 10 -45.54 -43.11 7.90
CA ALA A 10 -44.58 -42.42 7.05
C ALA A 10 -45.30 -41.88 5.81
N MET A 11 -45.08 -40.62 5.41
CA MET A 11 -45.26 -40.24 4.01
C MET A 11 -44.60 -38.90 3.64
N LYS A 12 -43.85 -39.01 2.53
CA LYS A 12 -43.63 -38.00 1.48
C LYS A 12 -42.55 -36.93 1.73
N ALA A 13 -41.40 -37.23 1.14
CA ALA A 13 -40.51 -36.23 0.55
C ALA A 13 -41.31 -35.29 -0.36
N LEU A 14 -41.16 -33.98 -0.14
CA LEU A 14 -41.59 -32.95 -1.08
C LEU A 14 -40.48 -31.89 -1.17
N THR A 15 -39.69 -32.01 -2.24
CA THR A 15 -38.96 -30.97 -2.97
C THR A 15 -38.80 -29.63 -2.26
N THR A 16 -37.65 -29.40 -1.64
CA THR A 16 -37.17 -28.04 -1.35
C THR A 16 -36.25 -27.63 -2.49
N ALA A 17 -36.71 -26.66 -3.29
CA ALA A 17 -35.90 -26.00 -4.29
C ALA A 17 -34.69 -25.33 -3.63
N CYS A 18 -33.47 -25.74 -4.00
CA CYS A 18 -32.25 -25.03 -3.66
C CYS A 18 -32.24 -23.69 -4.41
N ILE A 19 -32.85 -22.67 -3.82
CA ILE A 19 -32.54 -21.28 -4.18
C ILE A 19 -31.11 -21.06 -3.67
N ALA A 20 -30.13 -21.20 -4.57
CA ALA A 20 -28.77 -20.76 -4.33
C ALA A 20 -28.78 -19.23 -4.27
N LEU A 21 -29.19 -18.69 -3.13
CA LEU A 21 -28.89 -17.32 -2.75
C LEU A 21 -27.37 -17.26 -2.64
N GLY A 22 -26.72 -16.75 -3.68
CA GLY A 22 -25.27 -16.54 -3.68
C GLY A 22 -24.93 -15.63 -2.51
N LEU A 23 -24.46 -16.22 -1.40
CA LEU A 23 -23.74 -15.50 -0.38
C LEU A 23 -22.48 -14.97 -1.06
N THR A 24 -22.52 -13.71 -1.49
CA THR A 24 -21.31 -12.92 -1.66
C THR A 24 -20.73 -12.80 -0.25
N LEU A 25 -19.82 -13.71 0.10
CA LEU A 25 -19.00 -13.53 1.29
C LEU A 25 -18.29 -12.19 1.12
N PRO A 26 -18.44 -11.22 2.05
CA PRO A 26 -17.58 -10.05 2.04
C PRO A 26 -16.16 -10.58 2.14
N GLN A 27 -15.41 -10.42 1.06
CA GLN A 27 -13.98 -10.71 1.07
C GLN A 27 -13.38 -9.81 2.15
N PRO A 28 -12.48 -10.32 3.02
CA PRO A 28 -11.68 -9.43 3.84
C PRO A 28 -10.91 -8.54 2.88
N VAL A 29 -11.27 -7.26 2.83
CA VAL A 29 -10.42 -6.26 2.23
C VAL A 29 -9.16 -6.29 3.09
N PHE A 30 -8.06 -6.76 2.51
CA PHE A 30 -6.75 -6.62 3.14
C PHE A 30 -6.60 -5.13 3.46
N ALA A 31 -6.64 -4.78 4.75
CA ALA A 31 -6.24 -3.47 5.19
C ALA A 31 -4.80 -3.32 4.72
N GLN A 32 -4.57 -2.44 3.73
CA GLN A 32 -3.22 -2.06 3.41
C GLN A 32 -2.73 -1.30 4.64
N ASP A 33 -1.67 -1.77 5.28
CA ASP A 33 -1.03 -1.02 6.36
C ASP A 33 -0.36 0.20 5.72
N VAL A 34 -1.12 1.29 5.65
CA VAL A 34 -0.66 2.57 5.10
C VAL A 34 0.16 3.28 6.17
N ASP A 35 1.40 3.63 5.83
CA ASP A 35 2.22 4.51 6.65
C ASP A 35 1.81 5.96 6.43
N PHE A 36 0.98 6.49 7.32
CA PHE A 36 0.50 7.88 7.28
C PHE A 36 1.54 8.90 7.76
N GLY A 37 2.58 8.48 8.50
CA GLY A 37 3.62 9.37 9.02
C GLY A 37 3.25 10.10 10.31
N ASP A 38 3.62 11.38 10.39
CA ASP A 38 3.35 12.30 11.51
C ASP A 38 2.62 13.58 11.06
N ASP A 39 2.44 14.54 11.98
CA ASP A 39 1.77 15.83 11.74
C ASP A 39 2.80 16.99 11.71
N SER A 40 3.90 16.82 10.98
CA SER A 40 5.01 17.79 10.94
C SER A 40 4.85 18.92 9.92
N SER A 41 3.89 18.85 8.99
CA SER A 41 3.62 19.89 7.99
C SER A 41 3.02 21.16 8.61
N GLU A 42 3.20 22.31 7.93
CA GLU A 42 2.50 23.56 8.26
C GLU A 42 0.97 23.43 8.09
N TRP A 43 0.53 22.52 7.23
CA TRP A 43 -0.88 22.29 6.91
C TRP A 43 -1.48 21.11 7.69
N ALA A 44 -0.71 20.45 8.55
CA ALA A 44 -1.21 19.31 9.31
C ALA A 44 -2.34 19.70 10.28
N ILE A 45 -3.33 18.82 10.42
CA ILE A 45 -4.48 18.98 11.36
C ILE A 45 -5.36 20.18 10.98
N ASP A 46 -5.53 20.44 9.69
CA ASP A 46 -6.41 21.48 9.16
C ASP A 46 -7.77 20.94 8.65
N GLY A 47 -7.90 19.61 8.59
CA GLY A 47 -9.10 18.90 8.18
C GLY A 47 -9.13 18.48 6.72
N GLU A 48 -8.07 18.73 5.95
CA GLU A 48 -7.84 18.22 4.61
C GLU A 48 -6.56 17.37 4.57
N CYS A 49 -6.46 16.40 3.66
CA CYS A 49 -5.23 15.63 3.49
C CYS A 49 -4.30 16.31 2.48
N ASP A 50 -3.09 16.69 2.89
CA ASP A 50 -2.09 17.33 2.01
C ASP A 50 -1.10 16.35 1.37
N ASP A 51 -1.12 15.08 1.79
CA ASP A 51 -0.15 14.10 1.32
C ASP A 51 -0.40 13.69 -0.16
N PRO A 52 0.54 13.99 -1.09
CA PRO A 52 0.35 13.74 -2.51
C PRO A 52 0.27 12.26 -2.87
N ARG A 53 0.52 11.33 -1.93
CA ARG A 53 0.33 9.89 -2.12
C ARG A 53 -1.14 9.49 -2.27
N PHE A 54 -2.05 10.33 -1.79
CA PHE A 54 -3.49 10.05 -1.82
C PHE A 54 -4.21 10.82 -2.91
N THR A 55 -5.44 10.37 -3.19
CA THR A 55 -6.39 11.02 -4.10
C THR A 55 -7.80 10.84 -3.58
N GLY A 56 -8.69 11.81 -3.83
CA GLY A 56 -10.10 11.73 -3.50
C GLY A 56 -10.66 13.00 -2.85
N PRO A 57 -11.97 13.02 -2.52
CA PRO A 57 -12.65 14.18 -1.94
C PRO A 57 -12.22 14.58 -0.52
N GLY A 58 -11.30 13.88 0.13
CA GLY A 58 -10.68 14.30 1.40
C GLY A 58 -9.34 15.02 1.24
N MET A 59 -8.86 15.23 0.01
CA MET A 59 -7.62 15.97 -0.26
C MET A 59 -7.81 17.48 -0.10
N THR A 60 -6.72 18.16 0.23
CA THR A 60 -6.58 19.62 0.12
C THR A 60 -6.97 20.11 -1.26
N THR A 61 -7.51 21.34 -1.31
CA THR A 61 -7.75 22.04 -2.57
C THR A 61 -6.58 22.90 -3.03
N THR A 62 -5.55 23.00 -2.19
CA THR A 62 -4.33 23.75 -2.47
C THR A 62 -3.32 22.90 -3.28
N PRO A 63 -2.25 23.50 -3.84
CA PRO A 63 -1.21 22.74 -4.52
C PRO A 63 -0.52 21.76 -3.57
N LEU A 64 -0.51 20.48 -3.94
CA LEU A 64 0.20 19.44 -3.20
C LEU A 64 1.72 19.63 -3.30
N LEU A 65 2.44 19.44 -2.20
CA LEU A 65 3.89 19.54 -2.13
C LEU A 65 4.51 18.20 -1.72
N ASP A 66 5.68 17.89 -2.28
CA ASP A 66 6.43 16.69 -1.87
C ASP A 66 6.87 16.74 -0.41
N SER A 67 6.97 17.94 0.18
CA SER A 67 7.27 18.13 1.60
C SER A 67 6.15 17.63 2.52
N ASP A 68 4.93 17.46 2.01
CA ASP A 68 3.76 17.03 2.79
C ASP A 68 3.58 15.50 2.78
N ILE A 69 4.47 14.78 2.09
CA ILE A 69 4.51 13.31 2.15
C ILE A 69 4.76 12.88 3.60
N ARG A 70 3.81 12.12 4.18
CA ARG A 70 3.88 11.58 5.55
C ARG A 70 3.94 12.66 6.64
N ALA A 71 3.50 13.88 6.35
CA ALA A 71 3.60 15.01 7.27
C ALA A 71 2.23 15.56 7.70
N ASP A 72 1.15 14.89 7.29
CA ASP A 72 -0.24 15.23 7.65
C ASP A 72 -1.04 13.94 7.99
N ALA A 73 -0.54 13.19 8.96
CA ALA A 73 -1.01 11.85 9.24
C ALA A 73 -2.44 11.82 9.78
N THR A 74 -2.81 12.75 10.65
CA THR A 74 -4.12 12.76 11.32
C THR A 74 -5.26 12.95 10.32
N ASP A 75 -5.14 13.89 9.38
CA ASP A 75 -6.20 14.18 8.42
C ASP A 75 -6.25 13.15 7.30
N CYS A 76 -5.09 12.77 6.75
CA CYS A 76 -5.03 11.70 5.74
C CYS A 76 -5.56 10.38 6.27
N LYS A 77 -5.21 9.97 7.51
CA LYS A 77 -5.77 8.75 8.11
C LYS A 77 -7.28 8.86 8.30
N THR A 78 -7.76 10.00 8.78
CA THR A 78 -9.18 10.22 9.01
C THR A 78 -9.96 10.15 7.70
N ALA A 79 -9.49 10.79 6.64
CA ALA A 79 -10.10 10.75 5.33
C ALA A 79 -10.05 9.35 4.70
N PHE A 80 -8.94 8.60 4.89
CA PHE A 80 -8.79 7.24 4.39
C PHE A 80 -9.76 6.27 5.09
N ASP A 81 -9.85 6.33 6.42
CA ASP A 81 -10.77 5.51 7.22
C ASP A 81 -12.25 5.79 6.88
N GLN A 82 -12.55 7.02 6.46
CA GLN A 82 -13.88 7.42 5.97
C GLN A 82 -14.15 7.01 4.52
N GLY A 83 -13.16 6.44 3.82
CA GLY A 83 -13.24 6.12 2.40
C GLY A 83 -13.35 7.35 1.49
N ARG A 84 -12.89 8.52 1.97
CA ARG A 84 -12.88 9.78 1.21
C ARG A 84 -11.61 9.98 0.41
N ILE A 85 -10.55 9.22 0.70
CA ILE A 85 -9.34 9.17 -0.12
C ILE A 85 -8.88 7.73 -0.26
N GLU A 86 -8.08 7.49 -1.30
CA GLU A 86 -7.40 6.23 -1.57
C GLU A 86 -5.95 6.52 -1.94
N LEU A 87 -5.06 5.53 -1.74
CA LEU A 87 -3.70 5.64 -2.24
C LEU A 87 -3.71 5.60 -3.77
N LYS A 88 -2.98 6.53 -4.40
CA LYS A 88 -2.75 6.46 -5.84
C LYS A 88 -2.04 5.14 -6.17
N SER A 89 -2.39 4.52 -7.30
CA SER A 89 -1.68 3.32 -7.78
C SER A 89 -0.18 3.61 -7.90
N GLY A 90 0.66 2.84 -7.21
CA GLY A 90 2.12 3.09 -7.10
C GLY A 90 2.53 3.89 -5.86
N SER A 91 1.57 4.36 -5.06
CA SER A 91 1.79 5.13 -3.83
C SER A 91 1.64 4.32 -2.54
N SER A 92 1.50 3.00 -2.68
CA SER A 92 1.68 2.06 -1.57
C SER A 92 2.95 2.43 -0.83
N THR A 93 2.87 2.54 0.50
CA THR A 93 3.98 2.52 1.46
C THR A 93 5.22 1.96 0.76
N ARG A 94 6.28 2.76 0.58
CA ARG A 94 7.57 2.33 0.03
C ARG A 94 8.08 1.18 0.88
N ASP A 95 7.57 -0.01 0.60
CA ASP A 95 7.79 -1.20 1.39
C ASP A 95 9.18 -1.69 0.99
N SER A 96 10.18 -1.21 1.72
CA SER A 96 11.57 -1.63 1.56
C SER A 96 11.79 -3.07 2.04
N SER A 97 10.84 -3.65 2.80
CA SER A 97 10.99 -4.98 3.40
C SER A 97 10.91 -6.11 2.36
N ARG A 98 10.22 -5.87 1.23
CA ARG A 98 10.11 -6.83 0.12
C ARG A 98 11.27 -6.77 -0.87
N ILE A 99 12.18 -5.79 -0.73
CA ILE A 99 13.27 -5.58 -1.66
C ILE A 99 14.48 -6.39 -1.21
N ALA A 100 14.98 -7.26 -2.09
CA ALA A 100 16.26 -7.92 -1.89
C ALA A 100 17.40 -6.96 -2.23
N TRP A 101 17.88 -6.22 -1.22
CA TRP A 101 18.91 -5.19 -1.37
C TRP A 101 20.23 -5.74 -1.89
N GLY A 102 20.74 -6.79 -1.25
CA GLY A 102 22.03 -7.39 -1.62
C GLY A 102 23.13 -7.02 -0.63
N ASP A 103 24.32 -6.77 -1.16
CA ASP A 103 25.51 -6.36 -0.43
C ASP A 103 26.11 -5.07 -1.02
N ASP A 104 27.26 -4.65 -0.49
CA ASP A 104 28.00 -3.47 -0.94
C ASP A 104 29.37 -3.88 -1.54
N ASN A 105 29.36 -4.87 -2.46
CA ASN A 105 30.57 -5.35 -3.11
C ASN A 105 30.69 -4.84 -4.55
N GLY A 106 31.61 -3.91 -4.82
CA GLY A 106 31.85 -3.44 -6.18
C GLY A 106 32.82 -2.28 -6.21
N GLU A 107 33.18 -1.84 -7.42
CA GLU A 107 33.92 -0.58 -7.58
C GLU A 107 33.05 0.64 -7.25
N TRP A 108 31.75 0.53 -7.52
CA TRP A 108 30.77 1.61 -7.39
C TRP A 108 29.93 1.53 -6.10
N ALA A 109 30.16 0.52 -5.26
CA ALA A 109 29.43 0.40 -4.00
C ALA A 109 29.83 1.48 -2.98
N ASN A 110 28.85 2.07 -2.29
CA ASN A 110 29.07 3.14 -1.29
C ASN A 110 29.71 4.42 -1.85
N ASP A 111 29.44 4.78 -3.11
CA ASP A 111 29.93 6.00 -3.73
C ASP A 111 28.95 7.19 -3.60
N GLY A 112 27.75 6.94 -3.07
CA GLY A 112 26.69 7.91 -2.84
C GLY A 112 25.64 7.99 -3.95
N GLU A 113 25.77 7.17 -5.00
CA GLU A 113 24.77 6.98 -6.05
C GLU A 113 24.31 5.51 -6.06
N CYS A 114 23.13 5.22 -6.63
CA CYS A 114 22.67 3.83 -6.80
C CYS A 114 23.07 3.28 -8.16
N ASP A 115 23.84 2.19 -8.21
CA ASP A 115 24.26 1.52 -9.46
C ASP A 115 23.39 0.32 -9.85
N ASP A 116 22.41 -0.03 -9.03
CA ASP A 116 21.54 -1.16 -9.29
C ASP A 116 20.43 -0.83 -10.30
N MET A 117 20.57 -1.36 -11.51
CA MET A 117 19.63 -1.13 -12.61
C MET A 117 18.17 -1.55 -12.36
N ARG A 118 17.89 -2.31 -11.30
CA ARG A 118 16.51 -2.64 -10.90
C ARG A 118 15.74 -1.40 -10.44
N PHE A 119 16.44 -0.32 -10.10
CA PHE A 119 15.85 0.95 -9.70
C PHE A 119 15.84 1.98 -10.83
N GLU A 120 15.08 3.04 -10.62
CA GLU A 120 15.07 4.24 -11.43
C GLU A 120 14.74 5.47 -10.60
N GLY A 121 15.28 6.63 -10.98
CA GLY A 121 14.97 7.91 -10.34
C GLY A 121 16.20 8.80 -10.12
N PRO A 122 16.02 9.98 -9.50
CA PRO A 122 17.10 10.93 -9.24
C PRO A 122 18.24 10.44 -8.33
N GLY A 123 18.09 9.30 -7.67
CA GLY A 123 19.14 8.69 -6.84
C GLY A 123 20.05 7.71 -7.58
N MET A 124 19.86 7.50 -8.89
CA MET A 124 20.70 6.60 -9.69
C MET A 124 22.04 7.25 -10.04
N THR A 125 23.06 6.42 -10.27
CA THR A 125 24.30 6.82 -10.93
C THR A 125 24.02 7.56 -12.23
N THR A 126 24.90 8.50 -12.57
CA THR A 126 24.90 9.17 -13.88
C THR A 126 25.73 8.42 -14.93
N THR A 127 26.45 7.38 -14.50
CA THR A 127 27.28 6.55 -15.37
C THR A 127 26.47 5.40 -15.99
N PRO A 128 27.01 4.68 -16.99
CA PRO A 128 26.31 3.53 -17.57
C PRO A 128 26.08 2.41 -16.56
N LEU A 129 24.83 2.03 -16.37
CA LEU A 129 24.45 0.90 -15.51
C LEU A 129 24.99 -0.43 -16.05
N LEU A 130 25.60 -1.22 -15.16
CA LEU A 130 26.15 -2.53 -15.50
C LEU A 130 25.36 -3.64 -14.82
N VAL A 131 25.27 -4.81 -15.48
CA VAL A 131 24.51 -5.96 -14.95
C VAL A 131 25.20 -6.57 -13.74
N GLU A 132 26.53 -6.45 -13.67
CA GLU A 132 27.33 -6.86 -12.53
C GLU A 132 27.06 -6.05 -11.26
N ASP A 133 26.43 -4.87 -11.32
CA ASP A 133 26.17 -4.03 -10.14
C ASP A 133 24.80 -4.33 -9.48
N VAL A 134 24.01 -5.24 -10.08
CA VAL A 134 22.73 -5.67 -9.50
C VAL A 134 22.96 -6.34 -8.15
N LYS A 135 22.35 -5.77 -7.09
CA LYS A 135 22.46 -6.20 -5.68
C LYS A 135 23.84 -6.01 -5.05
N HIS A 136 24.66 -5.14 -5.63
CA HIS A 136 26.03 -4.94 -5.18
C HIS A 136 26.31 -3.54 -4.63
N ASP A 137 25.28 -2.71 -4.60
CA ASP A 137 25.30 -1.37 -4.04
C ASP A 137 24.06 -1.13 -3.14
N ALA A 138 23.91 -2.00 -2.15
CA ALA A 138 22.71 -2.07 -1.32
C ALA A 138 22.49 -0.81 -0.47
N SER A 139 23.55 -0.26 0.13
CA SER A 139 23.47 0.85 1.08
C SER A 139 23.01 2.16 0.40
N ASP A 140 23.53 2.49 -0.77
CA ASP A 140 23.17 3.71 -1.48
C ASP A 140 21.79 3.59 -2.13
N CYS A 141 21.50 2.48 -2.80
CA CYS A 141 20.17 2.21 -3.36
C CYS A 141 19.08 2.22 -2.29
N ARG A 142 19.33 1.63 -1.11
CA ARG A 142 18.37 1.65 -0.01
C ARG A 142 18.15 3.07 0.52
N SER A 143 19.23 3.80 0.75
CA SER A 143 19.16 5.17 1.26
C SER A 143 18.39 6.08 0.29
N ALA A 144 18.66 5.95 -1.01
CA ALA A 144 17.97 6.72 -2.04
C ALA A 144 16.50 6.31 -2.23
N TYR A 145 16.16 5.02 -2.10
CA TYR A 145 14.77 4.54 -2.11
C TYR A 145 13.97 5.04 -0.89
N GLU A 146 14.55 4.94 0.32
CA GLU A 146 13.92 5.42 1.55
C GLU A 146 13.79 6.95 1.56
N ALA A 147 14.73 7.67 0.95
CA ALA A 147 14.64 9.12 0.70
C ALA A 147 13.67 9.50 -0.43
N GLY A 148 13.06 8.51 -1.08
CA GLY A 148 12.10 8.72 -2.17
C GLY A 148 12.67 9.22 -3.48
N LYS A 149 13.99 9.11 -3.66
CA LYS A 149 14.71 9.45 -4.88
C LYS A 149 14.77 8.28 -5.87
N LEU A 150 14.34 7.08 -5.47
CA LEU A 150 14.29 5.91 -6.32
C LEU A 150 12.94 5.21 -6.22
N GLU A 151 12.55 4.61 -7.33
CA GLU A 151 11.49 3.62 -7.45
C GLU A 151 12.06 2.30 -7.95
N LEU A 152 11.47 1.19 -7.52
CA LEU A 152 11.80 -0.12 -8.08
C LEU A 152 11.06 -0.25 -9.42
N ARG A 153 11.79 -0.55 -10.50
CA ARG A 153 11.19 -0.76 -11.82
C ARG A 153 10.14 -1.87 -11.71
N SER A 154 8.93 -1.57 -12.18
CA SER A 154 7.89 -2.57 -12.30
C SER A 154 8.25 -3.50 -13.46
N SER A 155 8.64 -4.74 -13.15
CA SER A 155 8.89 -5.80 -14.13
C SER A 155 7.63 -6.22 -14.87
#